data_AF-A0A2Z5K0R4-F1
#
_entry.id   AF-A0A2Z5K0R4-F1
#
_cell.length_a   1.000
_cell.length_b   1.000
_cell.length_c   1.000
_cell.angle_alpha   90.00
_cell.angle_beta   90.00
_cell.angle_gamma   90.00
#
_symmetry.space_group_name_H-M   'P 1'
#
loop_
_entity.id
_entity.type
_entity.pdbx_description
1 polymer ?
#
loop_
_entity_poly.entity_id
_entity_poly.type
_entity_poly.pdbx_seq_one_letter_code
_entity_poly.pdbx_strand_id
1 'polypeptide(L)'
;MPFVWANGGELASGKGGSYASGIDSPQARKGIKAYTSLFSDDNCPAAKCAGMGGNDTISAFAAGKAGMAIGGDFSHTAVEAGKSRASTPSSRCRG
;
A
#
# COMPACT_ATOMS: atom_id res chain seq x y z
N MET A 1 0.05 -6.76 -7.31
CA MET A 1 0.38 -7.23 -5.94
C MET A 1 1.89 -7.45 -5.84
N PRO A 2 2.68 -6.38 -5.62
CA PRO A 2 4.15 -6.48 -5.64
C PRO A 2 4.70 -7.52 -4.66
N PHE A 3 4.09 -7.65 -3.48
CA PHE A 3 4.49 -8.62 -2.46
C PHE A 3 4.33 -10.09 -2.88
N VAL A 4 3.34 -10.40 -3.73
CA VAL A 4 3.13 -11.74 -4.27
C VAL A 4 4.27 -12.11 -5.22
N TRP A 5 4.56 -11.23 -6.18
CA TRP A 5 5.63 -11.43 -7.15
C TRP A 5 7.03 -11.39 -6.52
N ALA A 6 7.24 -10.54 -5.50
CA ALA A 6 8.50 -10.48 -4.75
C ALA A 6 8.86 -11.80 -4.04
N ASN A 7 7.86 -12.64 -3.75
CA ASN A 7 8.05 -13.97 -3.16
C ASN A 7 8.03 -15.09 -4.21
N GLY A 8 8.03 -14.75 -5.50
CA GLY A 8 7.94 -15.71 -6.62
C GLY A 8 6.56 -16.35 -6.77
N GLY A 9 5.52 -15.76 -6.19
CA GLY A 9 4.13 -16.16 -6.40
C GLY A 9 3.56 -15.49 -7.64
N GLU A 10 2.47 -16.03 -8.17
CA GLU A 10 1.77 -15.48 -9.34
C GLU A 10 0.28 -15.38 -9.06
N LEU A 11 -0.41 -14.41 -9.67
CA LEU A 11 -1.87 -14.27 -9.52
C LEU A 11 -2.59 -15.36 -10.32
N ALA A 12 -2.14 -15.61 -11.55
CA ALA A 12 -2.65 -16.67 -12.41
C ALA A 12 -1.57 -17.12 -13.40
N SER A 13 -1.47 -18.42 -13.65
CA SER A 13 -0.59 -18.99 -14.68
C SER A 13 -1.42 -19.38 -15.89
N GLY A 14 -1.07 -18.83 -17.06
CA GLY A 14 -1.73 -19.14 -18.33
C GLY A 14 -0.99 -20.21 -19.13
N LYS A 15 -1.72 -21.16 -19.71
CA LYS A 15 -1.18 -22.05 -20.76
C LYS A 15 -2.24 -22.29 -21.84
N GLY A 16 -1.93 -21.92 -23.08
CA GLY A 16 -2.82 -22.18 -24.23
C GLY A 16 -4.18 -21.48 -24.16
N GLY A 17 -4.23 -20.23 -23.71
CA GLY A 17 -5.48 -19.44 -23.66
C GLY A 17 -6.36 -19.70 -22.43
N SER A 18 -6.01 -20.67 -21.58
CA SER A 18 -6.64 -20.87 -20.27
C SER A 18 -5.73 -20.38 -19.15
N TYR A 19 -6.33 -19.80 -18.10
CA TYR A 19 -5.65 -19.32 -16.91
C TYR A 19 -6.11 -20.12 -15.69
N ALA A 20 -5.16 -20.59 -14.90
CA ALA A 20 -5.40 -21.18 -13.59
C ALA A 20 -4.96 -20.21 -12.49
N SER A 21 -5.74 -20.13 -11.41
CA SER A 21 -5.39 -19.32 -10.24
C SER A 21 -4.07 -19.81 -9.63
N GLY A 22 -3.16 -18.88 -9.32
CA GLY A 22 -1.89 -19.15 -8.62
C GLY A 22 -1.83 -18.58 -7.20
N ILE A 23 -2.89 -17.88 -6.78
CA ILE A 23 -2.91 -17.08 -5.55
C ILE A 23 -2.85 -17.92 -4.26
N ASP A 24 -3.20 -19.21 -4.35
CA ASP A 24 -3.18 -20.15 -3.25
C ASP A 24 -1.84 -20.90 -3.11
N SER A 25 -0.89 -20.65 -4.00
CA SER A 25 0.46 -21.22 -3.93
C SER A 25 1.20 -20.82 -2.64
N PRO A 26 2.13 -21.64 -2.13
CA PRO A 26 2.91 -21.31 -0.92
C PRO A 26 3.64 -19.97 -1.03
N GLN A 27 4.14 -19.63 -2.21
CA GLN A 27 4.83 -18.39 -2.52
C GLN A 27 3.88 -17.19 -2.46
N ALA A 28 2.71 -17.28 -3.09
CA ALA A 28 1.71 -16.22 -3.05
C ALA A 28 1.20 -15.99 -1.61
N ARG A 29 0.99 -17.06 -0.84
CA ARG A 29 0.61 -16.98 0.58
C ARG A 29 1.68 -16.27 1.44
N LYS A 30 2.97 -16.48 1.18
CA LYS A 30 4.06 -15.74 1.84
C LYS A 30 3.98 -14.25 1.54
N GLY A 31 3.77 -13.88 0.28
CA GLY A 31 3.60 -12.49 -0.13
C GLY A 31 2.38 -11.81 0.49
N ILE A 32 1.24 -12.51 0.51
CA ILE A 32 0.02 -12.03 1.17
C ILE A 32 0.27 -11.83 2.66
N LYS A 33 0.87 -12.81 3.34
CA LYS A 33 1.20 -12.71 4.77
C LYS A 33 2.15 -11.55 5.06
N ALA A 34 3.16 -11.33 4.22
CA ALA A 34 4.09 -10.22 4.36
C ALA A 34 3.35 -8.87 4.24
N TYR A 35 2.51 -8.72 3.22
CA TYR A 35 1.69 -7.52 3.05
C TYR A 35 0.72 -7.30 4.22
N THR A 36 0.00 -8.33 4.66
CA THR A 36 -0.96 -8.19 5.75
C THR A 36 -0.29 -8.01 7.11
N SER A 37 0.93 -8.49 7.31
CA SER A 37 1.69 -8.25 8.54
C SER A 37 2.12 -6.79 8.73
N LEU A 38 2.04 -5.97 7.67
CA LEU A 38 2.24 -4.53 7.78
C LEU A 38 1.06 -3.85 8.49
N PHE A 39 -0.10 -4.50 8.58
CA PHE A 39 -1.26 -3.98 9.28
C PHE A 39 -1.29 -4.53 10.71
N SER A 40 -1.09 -3.63 11.66
CA SER A 40 -1.27 -3.85 13.09
C SER A 40 -2.35 -2.91 13.62
N ASP A 41 -2.84 -3.16 14.83
CA ASP A 41 -3.81 -2.27 15.47
C ASP A 41 -3.28 -0.82 15.64
N ASP A 42 -1.96 -0.65 15.67
CA ASP A 42 -1.29 0.65 15.86
C ASP A 42 -1.24 1.51 14.60
N ASN A 43 -1.30 0.91 13.40
CA ASN A 43 -1.14 1.63 12.14
C ASN A 43 -2.35 1.51 11.21
N CYS A 44 -3.03 0.37 11.23
CA CYS A 44 -4.12 0.04 10.34
C CYS A 44 -4.87 -1.18 10.91
N PRO A 45 -5.79 -0.99 11.87
CA PRO A 45 -6.63 -2.09 12.35
C PRO A 45 -7.29 -2.76 11.15
N ALA A 46 -7.17 -4.08 11.04
CA ALA A 46 -7.55 -4.81 9.83
C ALA A 46 -9.00 -4.54 9.42
N ALA A 47 -9.92 -4.43 10.37
CA ALA A 47 -11.32 -4.10 10.14
C ALA A 47 -11.53 -2.69 9.54
N LYS A 48 -10.67 -1.74 9.89
CA LYS A 48 -10.73 -0.37 9.40
C LYS A 48 -10.12 -0.26 8.00
N CYS A 49 -8.96 -0.88 7.79
CA CYS A 49 -8.23 -0.75 6.53
C CYS A 49 -8.69 -1.70 5.43
N ALA A 50 -9.32 -2.82 5.77
CA ALA A 50 -10.00 -3.67 4.79
C ALA A 50 -11.21 -2.97 4.14
N GLY A 51 -11.82 -2.00 4.83
CA GLY A 51 -12.93 -1.19 4.29
C GLY A 51 -12.49 0.08 3.56
N MET A 52 -11.20 0.44 3.63
CA MET A 52 -10.68 1.63 2.96
C MET A 52 -10.42 1.35 1.48
N GLY A 53 -11.00 2.18 0.62
CA GLY A 53 -10.64 2.20 -0.80
C GLY A 53 -9.30 2.89 -1.04
N GLY A 54 -8.84 2.86 -2.29
CA GLY A 54 -7.62 3.58 -2.70
C GLY A 54 -7.71 5.08 -2.40
N ASN A 55 -8.88 5.69 -2.60
CA ASN A 55 -9.09 7.12 -2.34
C ASN A 55 -9.04 7.48 -0.85
N ASP A 56 -9.53 6.60 0.03
CA ASP A 56 -9.51 6.82 1.48
C ASP A 56 -8.09 6.81 2.02
N THR A 57 -7.24 5.92 1.48
CA THR A 57 -5.83 5.78 1.85
C THR A 57 -5.04 7.03 1.47
N ILE A 58 -5.29 7.58 0.28
CA ILE A 58 -4.66 8.82 -0.19
C ILE A 58 -5.16 10.04 0.59
N SER A 59 -6.46 10.10 0.91
CA SER A 59 -7.01 11.18 1.73
C SER A 59 -6.44 11.18 3.15
N ALA A 60 -6.26 10.00 3.75
CA ALA A 60 -5.62 9.87 5.06
C ALA A 60 -4.14 10.30 5.03
N PHE A 61 -3.41 9.91 3.98
CA PHE A 61 -2.03 10.34 3.77
C PHE A 61 -1.92 11.84 3.56
N ALA A 62 -2.67 12.40 2.61
CA ALA A 62 -2.70 13.85 2.35
C ALA A 62 -3.11 14.66 3.60
N ALA A 63 -3.94 14.10 4.48
CA ALA A 63 -4.30 14.73 5.76
C ALA A 63 -3.21 14.63 6.85
N GLY A 64 -2.07 13.98 6.57
CA GLY A 64 -1.00 13.71 7.55
C GLY A 64 -1.35 12.65 8.59
N LYS A 65 -2.41 11.86 8.36
CA LYS A 65 -2.90 10.83 9.29
C LYS A 65 -2.36 9.43 8.98
N ALA A 66 -1.63 9.29 7.88
CA ALA A 66 -0.89 8.08 7.53
C ALA A 66 0.54 8.46 7.15
N GLY A 67 1.53 7.69 7.64
CA GLY A 67 2.94 7.91 7.32
C GLY A 67 3.33 7.43 5.93
N MET A 68 2.58 6.49 5.34
CA MET A 68 2.80 5.96 3.99
C MET A 68 1.46 5.56 3.35
N ALA A 69 1.36 5.69 2.03
CA ALA A 69 0.22 5.23 1.24
C ALA A 69 0.68 4.64 -0.11
N ILE A 70 -0.04 3.64 -0.62
CA ILE A 70 0.13 3.12 -1.97
C ILE A 70 -0.87 3.84 -2.87
N GLY A 71 -0.38 4.72 -3.74
CA GLY A 71 -1.17 5.50 -4.70
C GLY A 71 -0.67 5.33 -6.13
N GLY A 72 -1.53 5.64 -7.09
CA GLY A 72 -1.12 5.83 -8.48
C GLY A 72 -0.83 7.30 -8.77
N ASP A 73 -0.26 7.58 -9.95
CA ASP A 73 0.15 8.94 -10.36
C ASP A 73 -1.01 9.95 -10.40
N PHE A 74 -2.24 9.49 -10.65
CA PHE A 74 -3.46 10.31 -10.56
C PHE A 74 -3.70 10.92 -9.16
N SER A 75 -3.05 10.39 -8.12
CA SER A 75 -3.12 10.89 -6.75
C SER A 75 -2.05 11.96 -6.45
N HIS A 76 -1.11 12.21 -7.36
CA HIS A 76 0.03 13.11 -7.16
C HIS A 76 -0.42 14.52 -6.75
N THR A 77 -1.33 15.13 -7.50
CA THR A 77 -1.84 16.48 -7.20
C THR A 77 -2.53 16.57 -5.84
N ALA A 78 -3.25 15.52 -5.44
CA ALA A 78 -3.94 15.47 -4.14
C ALA A 78 -2.94 15.34 -2.98
N VAL A 79 -1.83 14.63 -3.18
CA VAL A 79 -0.74 14.52 -2.23
C VAL A 79 0.01 15.85 -2.10
N GLU A 80 0.34 16.51 -3.22
CA GLU A 80 1.06 17.80 -3.21
C GLU A 80 0.24 18.93 -2.57
N ALA A 81 -1.09 18.91 -2.72
CA ALA A 81 -1.98 19.85 -2.05
C ALA A 81 -2.23 19.49 -0.57
N GLY A 82 -1.74 18.34 -0.10
CA GLY A 82 -2.00 17.79 1.23
C GLY A 82 -1.11 18.36 2.33
N LYS A 83 -1.62 18.26 3.57
CA LYS A 83 -0.89 18.56 4.82
C LYS A 83 0.29 17.61 5.07
N SER A 84 0.39 16.47 4.38
CA SER A 84 1.57 15.58 4.44
C SER A 84 2.87 16.29 4.09
N ARG A 85 2.82 17.37 3.31
CA ARG A 85 3.97 18.24 2.99
C ARG A 85 4.38 19.17 4.14
N ALA A 86 3.55 19.31 5.18
CA ALA A 86 3.71 20.33 6.23
C ALA A 86 4.66 19.94 7.39
N SER A 87 5.45 18.88 7.28
CA SER A 87 6.60 18.67 8.18
C SER A 87 7.84 19.42 7.67
N THR A 88 7.79 20.75 7.79
CA THR A 88 8.93 21.68 7.93
C THR A 88 9.92 21.83 6.76
N PRO A 89 10.05 23.07 6.22
CA PRO A 89 11.37 23.59 5.91
C PRO A 89 11.56 25.00 6.49
N SER A 90 12.24 25.11 7.64
CA SER A 90 13.13 26.22 8.03
C SER A 90 13.23 26.34 9.56
N SER A 91 14.40 26.01 10.12
CA SER A 91 15.05 26.73 11.26
C SER A 91 16.07 25.92 12.08
N ARG A 92 16.29 24.62 11.84
CA ARG A 92 17.22 23.82 12.68
C ARG A 92 18.43 23.18 11.98
N CYS A 93 18.96 23.82 10.94
CA CYS A 93 20.31 23.55 10.43
C CYS A 93 21.04 24.89 10.17
N ARG A 94 21.38 25.61 11.23
CA ARG A 94 22.45 26.61 11.25
C ARG A 94 22.76 26.95 12.71
N GLY A 95 23.97 26.63 13.15
CA GLY A 95 24.48 26.85 14.51
C GLY A 95 25.13 25.61 15.07
#